data_AF-A0A220UDU1-F1
#
_entry.id   AF-A0A220UDU1-F1
#
_cell.length_a   1.000
_cell.length_b   1.000
_cell.length_c   1.000
_cell.angle_alpha   90.00
_cell.angle_beta   90.00
_cell.angle_gamma   90.00
#
_symmetry.space_group_name_H-M   'P 1'
#
loop_
_entity.id
_entity.type
_entity.pdbx_description
1 polymer ?
#
loop_
_entity_poly.entity_id
_entity_poly.type
_entity_poly.pdbx_seq_one_letter_code
_entity_poly.pdbx_strand_id
1 'polypeptide(L)'
;MSTRISPVRPSAARLAGALLALMLVAAGCGESAPGPEQPPSSPAASDAGGSEPGASDDGGQTAAAVPQEKYSVTPAPEGFTPPEPCSGEGAYFAEVGGTATPELPERAGETLTITAEGIDGADAQLTATIGDGSSRPIQDITLGESVTIDLWTISVTSVCEDTQQVEFDLID
;
A
#
# COMPACT_ATOMS: atom_id res chain seq x y z
N MET A 1 -36.24 20.28 47.49
CA MET A 1 -36.69 19.19 46.60
C MET A 1 -35.51 18.26 46.37
N SER A 2 -35.70 16.98 46.63
CA SER A 2 -34.66 15.94 46.72
C SER A 2 -34.87 14.97 45.57
N THR A 3 -33.85 14.76 44.73
CA THR A 3 -33.83 13.71 43.70
C THR A 3 -32.61 12.83 43.94
N ARG A 4 -32.88 11.58 44.27
CA ARG A 4 -31.90 10.51 44.53
C ARG A 4 -31.43 9.93 43.20
N ILE A 5 -30.12 9.75 43.03
CA ILE A 5 -29.55 8.97 41.93
C ILE A 5 -29.13 7.62 42.52
N SER A 6 -29.73 6.54 42.02
CA SER A 6 -29.31 5.16 42.31
C SER A 6 -28.56 4.57 41.09
N PRO A 7 -27.63 3.64 41.33
CA PRO A 7 -26.55 3.29 40.39
C PRO A 7 -26.93 2.23 39.36
N VAL A 8 -26.33 2.31 38.17
CA VAL A 8 -26.36 1.26 37.14
C VAL A 8 -25.23 0.27 37.39
N ARG A 9 -25.57 -1.01 37.53
CA ARG A 9 -24.61 -2.12 37.70
C ARG A 9 -24.08 -2.58 36.33
N PRO A 10 -22.81 -3.02 36.23
CA PRO A 10 -22.30 -3.68 35.04
C PRO A 10 -22.73 -5.15 35.00
N SER A 11 -23.30 -5.57 33.87
CA SER A 11 -23.56 -6.98 33.56
C SER A 11 -22.38 -7.53 32.75
N ALA A 12 -21.40 -8.10 33.44
CA ALA A 12 -20.33 -8.87 32.80
C ALA A 12 -20.89 -10.23 32.35
N ALA A 13 -21.14 -10.35 31.04
CA ALA A 13 -21.53 -11.59 30.40
C ALA A 13 -20.34 -12.56 30.31
N ARG A 14 -20.66 -13.84 30.56
CA ARG A 14 -19.79 -15.01 30.55
C ARG A 14 -19.57 -15.57 29.13
N LEU A 15 -18.67 -16.57 29.09
CA LEU A 15 -18.51 -17.69 28.14
C LEU A 15 -17.37 -17.51 27.12
N ALA A 16 -16.29 -18.29 27.27
CA ALA A 16 -16.05 -19.63 26.69
C ALA A 16 -15.54 -19.48 25.24
N GLY A 17 -14.39 -19.98 24.82
CA GLY A 17 -13.72 -21.24 25.16
C GLY A 17 -13.50 -21.96 23.83
N ALA A 18 -12.25 -22.26 23.46
CA ALA A 18 -11.84 -23.33 22.54
C ALA A 18 -10.35 -23.17 22.20
N LEU A 19 -9.48 -23.88 22.94
CA LEU A 19 -8.10 -24.11 22.53
C LEU A 19 -8.11 -25.31 21.58
N LEU A 20 -7.85 -25.03 20.30
CA LEU A 20 -7.74 -26.03 19.22
C LEU A 20 -6.31 -25.92 18.69
N ALA A 21 -5.43 -26.80 19.17
CA ALA A 21 -4.03 -26.85 18.74
C ALA A 21 -3.74 -28.24 18.17
N LEU A 22 -3.81 -28.34 16.84
CA LEU A 22 -3.32 -29.46 16.05
C LEU A 22 -2.87 -28.88 14.71
N MET A 23 -1.56 -28.96 14.45
CA MET A 23 -0.94 -29.54 13.26
C MET A 23 0.52 -29.08 13.16
N LEU A 24 1.44 -29.91 13.66
CA LEU A 24 2.83 -29.90 13.21
C LEU A 24 2.93 -30.80 11.97
N VAL A 25 3.19 -30.21 10.81
CA VAL A 25 3.74 -30.91 9.64
C VAL A 25 5.08 -30.25 9.32
N ALA A 26 6.15 -30.89 9.81
CA ALA A 26 7.50 -30.64 9.38
C ALA A 26 8.05 -31.97 8.85
N ALA A 27 8.07 -32.10 7.53
CA ALA A 27 8.83 -33.13 6.83
C ALA A 27 9.41 -32.48 5.59
N GLY A 28 10.61 -31.93 5.77
CA GLY A 28 11.49 -31.61 4.67
C GLY A 28 12.08 -32.89 4.08
N CYS A 29 12.17 -32.91 2.75
CA CYS A 29 13.10 -33.68 1.92
C CYS A 29 13.34 -32.75 0.71
N GLY A 30 14.53 -32.24 0.39
CA GLY A 30 15.82 -32.91 0.39
C GLY A 30 16.02 -33.56 -0.97
N GLU A 31 16.85 -32.98 -1.84
CA GLU A 31 18.06 -33.61 -2.42
C GLU A 31 18.57 -32.83 -3.65
N SER A 32 19.89 -32.70 -3.70
CA SER A 32 20.77 -31.97 -4.62
C SER A 32 21.02 -32.66 -5.96
N ALA A 33 21.39 -31.91 -7.02
CA ALA A 33 22.59 -32.18 -7.84
C ALA A 33 22.83 -31.08 -8.92
N PRO A 34 24.01 -30.42 -8.92
CA PRO A 34 24.49 -29.59 -10.02
C PRO A 34 25.39 -30.41 -10.97
N GLY A 35 25.35 -30.11 -12.27
CA GLY A 35 26.29 -30.64 -13.25
C GLY A 35 26.83 -29.51 -14.14
N PRO A 36 28.12 -29.16 -14.06
CA PRO A 36 28.79 -28.37 -15.08
C PRO A 36 29.57 -29.30 -16.01
N GLU A 37 29.20 -29.35 -17.29
CA GLU A 37 30.07 -29.89 -18.34
C GLU A 37 30.91 -28.75 -18.95
N GLN A 38 32.23 -28.93 -18.89
CA GLN A 38 33.25 -28.07 -19.49
C GLN A 38 33.55 -28.45 -20.95
N PRO A 39 34.19 -27.56 -21.74
CA PRO A 39 34.31 -27.60 -23.20
C PRO A 39 35.51 -28.45 -23.69
N PRO A 40 35.78 -28.54 -25.01
CA PRO A 40 36.96 -27.78 -25.51
C PRO A 40 36.96 -27.33 -27.00
N SER A 41 37.73 -26.25 -27.23
CA SER A 41 38.64 -25.95 -28.36
C SER A 41 38.19 -25.28 -29.68
N SER A 42 38.54 -23.98 -29.75
CA SER A 42 38.97 -23.03 -30.82
C SER A 42 39.59 -23.58 -32.14
N PRO A 43 40.08 -22.72 -33.08
CA PRO A 43 39.55 -21.48 -33.68
C PRO A 43 39.55 -21.55 -35.24
N ALA A 44 38.89 -20.61 -35.93
CA ALA A 44 39.18 -20.33 -37.33
C ALA A 44 39.15 -18.82 -37.59
N ALA A 45 40.31 -18.28 -37.99
CA ALA A 45 40.50 -16.93 -38.49
C ALA A 45 40.09 -16.83 -39.96
N SER A 46 39.55 -15.69 -40.40
CA SER A 46 39.77 -15.12 -41.74
C SER A 46 39.28 -13.66 -41.80
N ASP A 47 40.20 -12.78 -42.18
CA ASP A 47 40.04 -11.35 -42.50
C ASP A 47 39.06 -11.10 -43.65
N ALA A 48 38.26 -10.04 -43.55
CA ALA A 48 38.01 -9.09 -44.66
C ALA A 48 37.31 -7.83 -44.13
N GLY A 49 37.94 -6.68 -44.34
CA GLY A 49 37.56 -5.39 -43.80
C GLY A 49 36.36 -4.69 -44.46
N GLY A 50 35.99 -3.58 -43.85
CA GLY A 50 34.98 -2.63 -44.31
C GLY A 50 34.69 -1.61 -43.22
N SER A 51 35.54 -0.58 -43.12
CA SER A 51 35.28 0.59 -42.28
C SER A 51 34.28 1.50 -42.98
N GLU A 52 33.08 1.63 -42.41
CA GLU A 52 32.14 2.72 -42.69
C GLU A 52 31.65 3.22 -41.32
N PRO A 53 31.84 4.50 -40.95
CA PRO A 53 31.15 5.07 -39.80
C PRO A 53 29.73 5.43 -40.23
N GLY A 54 28.83 4.44 -40.12
CA GLY A 54 27.40 4.70 -40.15
C GLY A 54 27.01 5.44 -38.88
N ALA A 55 26.61 6.71 -39.01
CA ALA A 55 25.97 7.46 -37.94
C ALA A 55 24.71 6.69 -37.49
N SER A 56 24.72 6.15 -36.26
CA SER A 56 23.53 5.61 -35.62
C SER A 56 22.77 6.77 -34.99
N ASP A 57 21.84 7.32 -35.76
CA ASP A 57 20.83 8.28 -35.34
C ASP A 57 19.75 7.57 -34.51
N ASP A 58 19.34 8.26 -33.45
CA ASP A 58 18.04 8.15 -32.77
C ASP A 58 17.45 6.75 -32.48
N GLY A 59 17.91 6.17 -31.37
CA GLY A 59 17.22 5.08 -30.68
C GLY A 59 16.51 5.55 -29.40
N GLY A 60 15.92 6.75 -29.41
CA GLY A 60 15.14 7.29 -28.30
C GLY A 60 13.86 6.50 -28.06
N GLN A 61 13.95 5.35 -27.40
CA GLN A 61 12.78 4.70 -26.80
C GLN A 61 12.50 5.37 -25.45
N THR A 62 12.05 6.62 -25.48
CA THR A 62 11.19 7.12 -24.41
C THR A 62 9.87 6.39 -24.56
N ALA A 63 9.73 5.24 -23.89
CA ALA A 63 8.43 4.62 -23.69
C ALA A 63 7.52 5.71 -23.09
N ALA A 64 6.53 6.14 -23.86
CA ALA A 64 5.55 7.09 -23.35
C ALA A 64 4.88 6.44 -22.14
N ALA A 65 5.01 7.06 -20.97
CA ALA A 65 4.28 6.63 -19.79
C ALA A 65 2.79 6.76 -20.10
N VAL A 66 2.11 5.62 -20.23
CA VAL A 66 0.65 5.62 -20.38
C VAL A 66 0.07 6.07 -19.05
N PRO A 67 -0.72 7.15 -19.00
CA PRO A 67 -1.35 7.59 -17.76
C PRO A 67 -2.18 6.45 -17.18
N GLN A 68 -1.86 6.03 -15.96
CA GLN A 68 -2.67 5.07 -15.25
C GLN A 68 -3.95 5.75 -14.76
N GLU A 69 -5.07 5.03 -14.82
CA GLU A 69 -6.33 5.51 -14.26
C GLU A 69 -6.17 5.69 -12.74
N LYS A 70 -6.71 6.75 -12.14
CA LYS A 70 -6.67 6.95 -10.67
C LYS A 70 -7.70 6.04 -9.97
N TYR A 71 -7.48 5.65 -8.71
CA TYR A 71 -8.56 5.09 -7.88
C TYR A 71 -9.60 6.17 -7.56
N SER A 72 -10.88 5.86 -7.73
CA SER A 72 -11.96 6.82 -7.50
C SER A 72 -12.27 6.98 -6.02
N VAL A 73 -12.44 8.23 -5.59
CA VAL A 73 -12.81 8.56 -4.21
C VAL A 73 -14.33 8.56 -4.08
N THR A 74 -14.81 8.03 -2.95
CA THR A 74 -16.18 8.13 -2.49
C THR A 74 -16.30 9.33 -1.56
N PRO A 75 -17.18 10.30 -1.88
CA PRO A 75 -17.37 11.50 -1.06
C PRO A 75 -17.80 11.17 0.37
N ALA A 76 -17.49 12.09 1.29
CA ALA A 76 -17.95 12.00 2.67
C ALA A 76 -19.49 11.91 2.76
N PRO A 77 -20.05 11.15 3.74
CA PRO A 77 -21.48 11.04 3.92
C PRO A 77 -22.17 12.38 4.14
N GLU A 78 -23.44 12.50 3.71
CA GLU A 78 -24.23 13.70 4.00
C GLU A 78 -24.36 13.95 5.51
N GLY A 79 -24.13 15.19 5.93
CA GLY A 79 -24.18 15.58 7.35
C GLY A 79 -22.95 15.19 8.16
N PHE A 80 -21.88 14.68 7.53
CA PHE A 80 -20.59 14.49 8.18
C PHE A 80 -20.08 15.81 8.78
N THR A 81 -19.66 15.76 10.04
CA THR A 81 -19.03 16.88 10.73
C THR A 81 -17.56 16.51 10.94
N PRO A 82 -16.62 17.23 10.31
CA PRO A 82 -15.20 16.97 10.49
C PRO A 82 -14.78 17.04 11.97
N PRO A 83 -14.00 16.07 12.48
CA PRO A 83 -13.30 16.22 13.76
C PRO A 83 -12.26 17.34 13.66
N GLU A 84 -11.60 17.64 14.79
CA GLU A 84 -10.43 18.52 14.74
C GLU A 84 -9.35 17.88 13.87
N PRO A 85 -8.76 18.63 12.92
CA PRO A 85 -7.69 18.10 12.11
C PRO A 85 -6.44 17.83 12.97
N CYS A 86 -5.68 16.81 12.60
CA CYS A 86 -4.37 16.48 13.16
C CYS A 86 -4.41 16.13 14.64
N SER A 87 -5.46 15.45 15.06
CA SER A 87 -5.62 14.96 16.43
C SER A 87 -4.73 13.75 16.74
N GLY A 88 -4.14 13.09 15.74
CA GLY A 88 -3.40 11.84 15.92
C GLY A 88 -4.32 10.67 16.24
N GLU A 89 -5.58 10.74 15.81
CA GLU A 89 -6.61 9.74 16.11
C GLU A 89 -6.70 8.63 15.06
N GLY A 90 -6.12 8.82 13.85
CA GLY A 90 -6.07 7.78 12.84
C GLY A 90 -5.29 6.54 13.30
N ALA A 91 -5.82 5.35 12.98
CA ALA A 91 -5.13 4.10 13.26
C ALA A 91 -3.84 3.94 12.45
N TYR A 92 -3.80 4.58 11.27
CA TYR A 92 -2.65 4.61 10.37
C TYR A 92 -2.35 6.05 9.97
N PHE A 93 -1.09 6.34 9.67
CA PHE A 93 -0.70 7.61 9.08
C PHE A 93 0.41 7.41 8.04
N ALA A 94 0.52 8.33 7.08
CA ALA A 94 1.65 8.43 6.18
C ALA A 94 2.17 9.87 6.17
N GLU A 95 3.47 10.04 6.36
CA GLU A 95 4.15 11.33 6.15
C GLU A 95 4.48 11.50 4.67
N VAL A 96 4.47 12.73 4.17
CA VAL A 96 4.81 13.03 2.76
C VAL A 96 6.23 12.53 2.45
N GLY A 97 6.35 11.76 1.38
CA GLY A 97 7.56 11.04 0.98
C GLY A 97 7.75 9.69 1.67
N GLY A 98 6.83 9.29 2.54
CA GLY A 98 6.84 8.05 3.31
C GLY A 98 5.62 7.15 3.05
N THR A 99 5.64 6.00 3.70
CA THR A 99 4.57 4.99 3.62
C THR A 99 3.76 4.91 4.91
N ALA A 100 2.58 4.30 4.82
CA ALA A 100 1.72 4.02 5.97
C ALA A 100 2.46 3.41 7.16
N THR A 101 2.17 3.94 8.35
CA THR A 101 2.66 3.47 9.64
C THR A 101 1.48 3.34 10.62
N PRO A 102 1.29 2.19 11.28
CA PRO A 102 2.00 0.93 11.04
C PRO A 102 1.73 0.37 9.64
N GLU A 103 2.44 -0.69 9.24
CA GLU A 103 2.14 -1.38 7.98
C GLU A 103 0.69 -1.89 7.98
N LEU A 104 0.04 -1.78 6.83
CA LEU A 104 -1.34 -2.20 6.66
C LEU A 104 -1.45 -3.74 6.70
N PRO A 105 -2.53 -4.29 7.28
CA PRO A 105 -2.75 -5.72 7.35
C PRO A 105 -2.88 -6.35 5.96
N GLU A 106 -2.22 -7.50 5.78
CA GLU A 106 -2.35 -8.36 4.61
C GLU A 106 -3.79 -8.87 4.45
N ARG A 107 -4.28 -8.93 3.21
CA ARG A 107 -5.58 -9.51 2.86
C ARG A 107 -5.43 -10.46 1.70
N ALA A 108 -5.92 -11.69 1.85
CA ALA A 108 -5.84 -12.75 0.84
C ALA A 108 -4.42 -13.03 0.29
N GLY A 109 -3.37 -12.84 1.11
CA GLY A 109 -1.98 -13.04 0.69
C GLY A 109 -1.35 -11.84 -0.01
N GLU A 110 -2.08 -10.73 -0.15
CA GLU A 110 -1.62 -9.50 -0.77
C GLU A 110 -1.41 -8.41 0.28
N THR A 111 -0.42 -7.55 0.06
CA THR A 111 -0.16 -6.36 0.90
C THR A 111 -0.63 -5.10 0.19
N LEU A 112 -1.01 -4.07 0.97
CA LEU A 112 -1.27 -2.73 0.45
C LEU A 112 -0.26 -1.77 1.05
N THR A 113 0.46 -1.05 0.20
CA THR A 113 1.31 0.07 0.60
C THR A 113 0.66 1.38 0.14
N ILE A 114 0.38 2.27 1.09
CA ILE A 114 -0.05 3.64 0.82
C ILE A 114 1.15 4.56 0.98
N THR A 115 1.42 5.39 -0.02
CA THR A 115 2.47 6.42 0.00
C THR A 115 1.81 7.79 -0.10
N ALA A 116 2.23 8.73 0.75
CA ALA A 116 1.82 10.12 0.63
C ALA A 116 2.82 10.87 -0.26
N GLU A 117 2.39 11.35 -1.42
CA GLU A 117 3.24 12.09 -2.34
C GLU A 117 3.26 13.60 -2.05
N GLY A 118 2.17 14.11 -1.50
CA GLY A 118 2.03 15.52 -1.17
C GLY A 118 0.68 15.86 -0.54
N ILE A 119 0.57 17.12 -0.11
CA ILE A 119 -0.66 17.74 0.38
C ILE A 119 -0.80 19.09 -0.31
N ASP A 120 -1.99 19.39 -0.83
CA ASP A 120 -2.36 20.71 -1.39
C ASP A 120 -3.59 21.24 -0.64
N GLY A 121 -3.35 22.12 0.33
CA GLY A 121 -4.39 22.59 1.24
C GLY A 121 -5.03 21.44 2.02
N ALA A 122 -6.30 21.13 1.72
CA ALA A 122 -7.05 20.05 2.38
C ALA A 122 -7.00 18.71 1.64
N ASP A 123 -6.36 18.69 0.47
CA ASP A 123 -6.33 17.53 -0.42
C ASP A 123 -5.02 16.75 -0.25
N ALA A 124 -5.13 15.45 0.02
CA ALA A 124 -4.00 14.53 0.06
C ALA A 124 -3.76 13.91 -1.32
N GLN A 125 -2.50 13.89 -1.75
CA GLN A 125 -2.05 13.21 -2.96
C GLN A 125 -1.43 11.88 -2.56
N LEU A 126 -2.17 10.79 -2.79
CA LEU A 126 -1.78 9.44 -2.35
C LEU A 126 -1.59 8.50 -3.54
N THR A 127 -0.68 7.54 -3.38
CA THR A 127 -0.54 6.39 -4.28
C THR A 127 -0.68 5.09 -3.52
N ALA A 128 -1.17 4.06 -4.21
CA ALA A 128 -1.37 2.72 -3.69
C ALA A 128 -0.60 1.70 -4.52
N THR A 129 0.07 0.77 -3.84
CA THR A 129 0.75 -0.37 -4.44
C THR A 129 0.24 -1.65 -3.79
N ILE A 130 -0.25 -2.58 -4.61
CA ILE A 130 -0.67 -3.92 -4.15
C ILE A 130 0.46 -4.90 -4.42
N GLY A 131 0.90 -5.63 -3.40
CA GLY A 131 2.00 -6.58 -3.48
C GLY A 131 3.29 -5.92 -3.99
N ASP A 132 3.94 -6.56 -4.96
CA ASP A 132 5.10 -6.03 -5.70
C ASP A 132 4.71 -5.37 -7.04
N GLY A 133 3.43 -5.03 -7.20
CA GLY A 133 2.87 -4.46 -8.41
C GLY A 133 3.30 -3.03 -8.71
N SER A 134 2.73 -2.47 -9.78
CA SER A 134 2.92 -1.06 -10.12
C SER A 134 2.10 -0.17 -9.19
N SER A 135 2.70 0.91 -8.70
CA SER A 135 1.99 1.94 -7.94
C SER A 135 0.98 2.65 -8.84
N ARG A 136 -0.22 2.87 -8.31
CA ARG A 136 -1.33 3.56 -8.99
C ARG A 136 -1.80 4.75 -8.14
N PRO A 137 -2.01 5.93 -8.75
CA PRO A 137 -2.49 7.12 -8.03
C PRO A 137 -3.94 6.97 -7.55
N ILE A 138 -4.25 7.63 -6.44
CA ILE A 138 -5.61 7.83 -5.93
C ILE A 138 -6.06 9.23 -6.37
N GLN A 139 -7.35 9.43 -6.64
CA GLN A 139 -7.88 10.79 -6.78
C GLN A 139 -7.58 11.59 -5.50
N ASP A 140 -7.32 12.87 -5.66
CA ASP A 140 -7.02 13.76 -4.55
C ASP A 140 -8.17 13.64 -3.53
N ILE A 141 -7.82 13.31 -2.29
CA ILE A 141 -8.76 12.84 -1.27
C ILE A 141 -8.67 13.71 -0.03
N THR A 142 -9.82 14.08 0.54
CA THR A 142 -9.88 14.91 1.74
C THR A 142 -10.52 14.19 2.93
N LEU A 143 -10.53 14.86 4.08
CA LEU A 143 -11.05 14.36 5.33
C LEU A 143 -12.52 13.90 5.20
N GLY A 144 -12.79 12.69 5.69
CA GLY A 144 -14.11 12.06 5.70
C GLY A 144 -14.44 11.29 4.42
N GLU A 145 -13.60 11.42 3.39
CA GLU A 145 -13.74 10.65 2.15
C GLU A 145 -13.06 9.29 2.26
N SER A 146 -13.44 8.38 1.36
CA SER A 146 -12.90 7.02 1.34
C SER A 146 -12.56 6.55 -0.05
N VAL A 147 -11.67 5.57 -0.16
CA VAL A 147 -11.36 4.90 -1.43
C VAL A 147 -11.22 3.41 -1.22
N THR A 148 -11.79 2.64 -2.15
CA THR A 148 -11.62 1.19 -2.20
C THR A 148 -10.51 0.83 -3.19
N ILE A 149 -9.50 0.15 -2.68
CA ILE A 149 -8.32 -0.35 -3.39
C ILE A 149 -8.37 -1.86 -3.25
N ASP A 150 -8.95 -2.53 -4.24
CA ASP A 150 -9.12 -3.98 -4.24
C ASP A 150 -9.81 -4.50 -2.95
N LEU A 151 -9.09 -5.21 -2.07
CA LEU A 151 -9.61 -5.75 -0.81
C LEU A 151 -9.59 -4.78 0.38
N TRP A 152 -9.09 -3.55 0.22
CA TRP A 152 -9.01 -2.56 1.29
C TRP A 152 -9.91 -1.37 0.99
N THR A 153 -10.57 -0.84 2.00
CA THR A 153 -11.18 0.49 1.94
C THR A 153 -10.52 1.35 3.00
N ILE A 154 -9.90 2.45 2.58
CA ILE A 154 -9.33 3.45 3.50
C ILE A 154 -10.28 4.64 3.59
N SER A 155 -10.39 5.23 4.78
CA SER A 155 -11.09 6.49 5.02
C SER A 155 -10.15 7.49 5.65
N VAL A 156 -10.01 8.66 5.03
CA VAL A 156 -9.13 9.72 5.52
C VAL A 156 -9.78 10.35 6.75
N THR A 157 -9.06 10.31 7.86
CA THR A 157 -9.49 10.91 9.13
C THR A 157 -8.86 12.28 9.34
N SER A 158 -7.69 12.53 8.73
CA SER A 158 -7.05 13.84 8.76
C SER A 158 -6.07 14.08 7.61
N VAL A 159 -5.97 15.36 7.20
CA VAL A 159 -4.94 15.85 6.29
C VAL A 159 -4.26 17.04 6.97
N CYS A 160 -2.96 16.91 7.23
CA CYS A 160 -2.20 17.80 8.07
C CYS A 160 -1.08 18.48 7.30
N GLU A 161 -1.36 19.66 6.77
CA GLU A 161 -0.40 20.42 5.98
C GLU A 161 0.83 20.82 6.81
N ASP A 162 0.63 21.25 8.06
CA ASP A 162 1.71 21.72 8.94
C ASP A 162 2.75 20.62 9.28
N THR A 163 2.27 19.38 9.46
CA THR A 163 3.12 18.22 9.78
C THR A 163 3.41 17.35 8.57
N GLN A 164 2.89 17.71 7.39
CA GLN A 164 2.99 16.93 6.15
C GLN A 164 2.56 15.46 6.37
N GLN A 165 1.41 15.26 7.00
CA GLN A 165 0.93 13.94 7.39
C GLN A 165 -0.53 13.73 6.98
N VAL A 166 -0.86 12.50 6.58
CA VAL A 166 -2.23 12.06 6.29
C VAL A 166 -2.56 10.91 7.24
N GLU A 167 -3.65 11.04 7.98
CA GLU A 167 -4.17 10.03 8.89
C GLU A 167 -5.40 9.35 8.27
N PHE A 168 -5.51 8.04 8.44
CA PHE A 168 -6.62 7.26 7.90
C PHE A 168 -6.90 5.99 8.68
N ASP A 169 -8.12 5.48 8.50
CA ASP A 169 -8.58 4.21 9.04
C ASP A 169 -8.87 3.21 7.93
N LEU A 170 -8.82 1.91 8.27
CA LEU A 170 -9.37 0.86 7.45
C LEU A 170 -10.84 0.61 7.80
N ILE A 171 -11.67 0.50 6.76
CA ILE A 171 -13.08 0.14 6.89
C ILE A 171 -13.30 -1.20 6.17
N ASP A 172 -14.03 -2.10 6.84
CA ASP A 172 -14.42 -3.43 6.34
C ASP A 172 -15.81 -3.44 5.69
#